data_AF-A0AA46SH58-F1
#
_entry.id   AF-A0AA46SH58-F1
#
_cell.length_a   1.000
_cell.length_b   1.000
_cell.length_c   1.000
_cell.angle_alpha   90.00
_cell.angle_beta   90.00
_cell.angle_gamma   90.00
#
_symmetry.space_group_name_H-M   'P 1'
#
loop_
_entity.id
_entity.type
_entity.pdbx_description
1 polymer ?
#
loop_
_entity_poly.entity_id
_entity_poly.type
_entity_poly.pdbx_seq_one_letter_code
_entity_poly.pdbx_strand_id
1 'polypeptide(L)' 'MEVNPLLKKNSKWIAVFLFLILLIAGLLDLKYQGLFYQLLPESIQSKLTGV' A
#
# COMPACT_ATOMS: atom_id res chain seq x y z
N MET A 1 8.50 30.72 -17.06
CA MET A 1 7.83 29.42 -16.79
C MET A 1 6.61 29.71 -15.95
N GLU A 2 5.44 29.77 -16.59
CA GLU A 2 4.17 30.02 -15.91
C GLU A 2 3.72 28.73 -15.24
N VAL A 3 3.84 28.66 -13.91
CA VAL A 3 3.39 27.50 -13.13
C VAL A 3 1.87 27.56 -13.00
N ASN A 4 1.18 26.80 -13.85
CA ASN A 4 -0.28 26.71 -13.91
C ASN A 4 -0.89 26.48 -12.49
N PRO A 5 -1.72 27.40 -11.98
CA PRO A 5 -2.24 27.35 -10.61
C PRO A 5 -3.20 26.18 -10.35
N LEU A 6 -3.66 25.50 -11.40
CA LEU A 6 -4.48 24.28 -11.31
C LEU A 6 -3.73 23.10 -10.67
N LEU A 7 -2.39 23.11 -10.67
CA LEU A 7 -1.58 22.10 -9.98
C LEU A 7 -1.63 22.25 -8.46
N LYS A 8 -1.94 23.43 -7.90
CA LYS A 8 -1.89 23.68 -6.45
C LYS A 8 -3.09 23.14 -5.67
N LYS A 9 -4.27 23.07 -6.29
CA LYS A 9 -5.53 22.77 -5.59
C LYS A 9 -5.84 21.28 -5.49
N ASN A 10 -5.47 20.49 -6.51
CA ASN A 10 -5.67 19.04 -6.51
C ASN A 10 -4.49 18.25 -5.92
N SER A 11 -3.32 18.88 -5.74
CA SER A 11 -2.13 18.21 -5.21
C SER A 11 -2.31 17.69 -3.77
N LYS A 12 -3.17 18.32 -2.96
CA LYS A 12 -3.47 17.86 -1.59
C LYS A 12 -4.23 16.54 -1.59
N TRP A 13 -5.22 16.40 -2.48
CA TRP A 13 -6.00 15.18 -2.63
C TRP A 13 -5.15 14.02 -3.15
N ILE A 14 -4.22 14.30 -4.07
CA ILE A 14 -3.26 13.31 -4.57
C ILE A 14 -2.34 12.81 -3.44
N ALA A 15 -1.86 13.69 -2.56
CA ALA A 15 -1.02 13.29 -1.44
C ALA A 15 -1.78 12.40 -0.43
N VAL A 16 -3.03 12.76 -0.11
CA VAL A 16 -3.90 11.95 0.75
C VAL A 16 -4.19 10.59 0.13
N PHE A 17 -4.46 10.56 -1.18
CA PHE A 17 -4.69 9.33 -1.92
C PHE A 17 -3.46 8.41 -1.92
N LEU A 18 -2.26 8.95 -2.16
CA LEU A 18 -1.00 8.20 -2.09
C LEU A 18 -0.70 7.69 -0.67
N PHE A 19 -0.98 8.49 0.35
CA PHE A 19 -0.82 8.09 1.75
C PHE A 19 -1.77 6.95 2.14
N LEU A 20 -3.01 6.99 1.66
CA LEU A 20 -3.99 5.94 1.88
C LEU A 20 -3.59 4.62 1.20
N ILE A 21 -3.05 4.70 -0.02
CA ILE A 21 -2.48 3.54 -0.72
C ILE A 21 -1.29 2.96 0.07
N LEU A 22 -0.42 3.81 0.60
CA LEU A 22 0.72 3.41 1.44
C LEU A 22 0.29 2.75 2.76
N LEU A 23 -0.78 3.25 3.38
CA LEU A 23 -1.36 2.64 4.57
C LEU A 23 -1.96 1.28 4.27
N ILE A 24 -2.74 1.16 3.20
CA ILE A 24 -3.36 -0.12 2.81
C ILE A 24 -2.27 -1.11 2.39
N ALA A 25 -1.28 -0.70 1.60
CA ALA A 25 -0.15 -1.53 1.23
C ALA A 25 0.65 -1.95 2.47
N GLY A 26 0.96 -1.03 3.38
CA GLY A 26 1.65 -1.33 4.63
C GLY A 26 0.84 -2.23 5.55
N LEU A 27 -0.49 -2.09 5.61
CA LEU A 27 -1.37 -2.93 6.42
C LEU A 27 -1.57 -4.31 5.81
N LEU A 28 -1.62 -4.39 4.48
CA LEU A 28 -1.73 -5.63 3.73
C LEU A 28 -0.40 -6.40 3.74
N ASP A 29 0.73 -5.70 3.68
CA ASP A 29 2.08 -6.21 3.91
C ASP A 29 2.24 -6.68 5.37
N LEU A 30 1.68 -5.95 6.33
CA LEU A 30 1.69 -6.29 7.76
C LEU A 30 0.79 -7.49 8.11
N LYS A 31 -0.35 -7.65 7.44
CA LYS A 31 -1.37 -8.66 7.76
C LYS A 31 -1.21 -9.96 7.00
N TYR A 32 -0.83 -9.87 5.73
CA TYR A 32 -0.71 -11.03 4.85
C TYR A 32 0.72 -11.20 4.37
N GLN A 33 1.72 -10.71 5.13
CA GLN A 33 3.14 -10.74 4.77
C GLN A 33 3.46 -10.33 3.31
N GLY A 34 2.60 -9.53 2.65
CA GLY A 34 2.85 -8.92 1.33
C GLY A 34 2.92 -9.85 0.12
N LEU A 35 3.33 -9.30 -1.03
CA LEU A 35 3.79 -10.09 -2.21
C LEU A 35 4.90 -11.10 -1.82
N PHE A 36 5.53 -10.91 -0.68
CA PHE A 36 6.48 -11.82 -0.04
C PHE A 36 5.83 -13.04 0.60
N TYR A 37 4.58 -12.97 1.06
CA TYR A 37 3.85 -14.11 1.62
C TYR A 37 3.43 -15.12 0.58
N GLN A 38 3.04 -14.62 -0.58
CA GLN A 38 2.72 -15.47 -1.72
C GLN A 38 3.99 -16.03 -2.38
N LEU A 39 5.15 -15.42 -2.14
CA LEU A 39 6.47 -15.99 -2.46
C LEU A 39 6.97 -16.97 -1.37
N LEU A 40 6.33 -17.01 -0.19
CA LEU A 40 6.69 -17.93 0.88
C LEU A 40 6.05 -19.32 0.63
N PRO A 41 6.74 -20.41 0.97
CA PRO A 41 6.22 -21.77 0.77
C PRO A 41 4.94 -22.05 1.57
N GLU A 42 4.07 -22.95 1.06
CA GLU A 42 2.73 -23.24 1.64
C GLU A 42 2.77 -23.62 3.13
N SER A 43 3.83 -24.27 3.60
CA SER A 43 4.00 -24.64 5.01
C SER A 43 4.10 -23.45 5.96
N ILE A 44 4.62 -22.32 5.49
CA ILE A 44 4.72 -21.07 6.26
C ILE A 44 3.42 -20.28 6.18
N GLN A 45 2.71 -20.37 5.03
CA GLN A 45 1.41 -19.74 4.85
C GLN A 45 0.34 -20.34 5.78
N SER A 46 0.27 -21.68 5.96
CA SER A 46 -0.76 -22.29 6.82
C SER A 46 -0.57 -21.94 8.30
N LYS A 47 0.69 -21.91 8.76
CA LYS A 47 1.05 -21.62 10.16
C LYS A 47 0.70 -20.20 10.61
N LEU A 48 0.51 -19.27 9.67
CA LEU A 48 0.19 -17.86 9.92
C LEU A 48 -1.28 -17.51 9.67
N THR A 49 -1.98 -18.27 8.83
CA THR A 49 -3.45 -18.18 8.68
C THR A 49 -4.23 -19.07 9.64
N GLY A 50 -3.56 -19.96 10.37
CA GLY A 50 -4.19 -20.79 11.39
C GLY A 50 -4.99 -21.97 10.84
N VAL A 51 -4.58 -22.50 9.67
CA VAL A 51 -4.98 -23.83 9.17
C VAL A 51 -3.87 -24.82 9.49
#